data_AF-A0A5S3RU84-F1
#
_entry.id   AF-A0A5S3RU84-F1
#
_cell.length_a   1.000
_cell.length_b   1.000
_cell.length_c   1.000
_cell.angle_alpha   90.00
_cell.angle_beta   90.00
_cell.angle_gamma   90.00
#
_symmetry.space_group_name_H-M   'P 1'
#
loop_
_entity.id
_entity.type
_entity.pdbx_description
1 polymer ?
#
loop_
_entity_poly.entity_id
_entity_poly.type
_entity_poly.pdbx_seq_one_letter_code
_entity_poly.pdbx_strand_id
1 'polypeptide(L)'
;MDIKIVVKKKLSVYEARAFDTDGKLIDSLVALSESNARRLLKEKLGLVKKSKPKKSKPKKVPSSLLDSGSVLTGLRGVTSSKPWRKTK
;
A
#
# COMPACT_ATOMS: atom_id res chain seq x y z
N MET A 1 25.54 9.81 -14.78
CA MET A 1 25.17 8.87 -15.85
C MET A 1 23.94 9.42 -16.54
N ASP A 2 24.12 10.00 -17.71
CA ASP A 2 23.01 10.48 -18.53
C ASP A 2 22.51 9.35 -19.42
N ILE A 3 21.41 8.72 -18.99
CA ILE A 3 20.82 7.58 -19.70
C ILE A 3 19.61 8.08 -20.49
N LYS A 4 19.65 7.90 -21.81
CA LYS A 4 18.53 8.24 -22.69
C LYS A 4 17.61 7.03 -22.85
N ILE A 5 16.35 7.17 -22.42
CA ILE A 5 15.33 6.11 -22.58
C ILE A 5 14.40 6.48 -23.72
N VAL A 6 14.32 5.61 -24.71
CA VAL A 6 13.41 5.72 -25.86
C VAL A 6 12.40 4.58 -25.79
N VAL A 7 11.11 4.89 -25.92
CA VAL A 7 10.05 3.88 -26.00
C VAL A 7 9.49 3.85 -27.41
N LYS A 8 9.39 2.65 -28.00
CA LYS A 8 8.79 2.43 -29.32
C LYS A 8 7.65 1.43 -29.18
N LYS A 9 6.53 1.73 -29.82
CA LYS A 9 5.42 0.77 -29.95
C LYS A 9 5.78 -0.27 -31.01
N LYS A 10 5.66 -1.55 -30.67
CA LYS A 10 5.80 -2.69 -31.58
C LYS A 10 4.54 -3.54 -31.49
N LEU A 11 3.68 -3.45 -32.49
CA LEU A 11 2.37 -4.13 -32.50
C LEU A 11 1.55 -3.76 -31.25
N SER A 12 1.23 -4.75 -30.41
CA SER A 12 0.43 -4.62 -29.19
C SER A 12 1.27 -4.36 -27.93
N VAL A 13 2.60 -4.30 -28.04
CA VAL A 13 3.51 -4.10 -26.91
C VAL A 13 4.38 -2.85 -27.09
N TYR A 14 4.93 -2.37 -25.99
CA TYR A 14 5.84 -1.22 -25.96
C TYR A 14 7.23 -1.69 -25.53
N GLU A 15 8.23 -1.41 -26.36
CA GLU A 15 9.62 -1.70 -26.08
C GLU A 15 10.34 -0.42 -25.64
N ALA A 16 10.80 -0.40 -24.40
CA ALA A 16 11.68 0.63 -23.87
C ALA A 16 13.14 0.20 -24.04
N ARG A 17 13.98 1.10 -24.58
CA ARG A 17 15.42 0.90 -24.76
C ARG A 17 16.18 2.02 -24.07
N ALA A 18 17.18 1.65 -23.28
CA ALA A 18 18.09 2.56 -22.63
C ALA A 18 19.40 2.63 -23.42
N PHE A 19 19.84 3.85 -23.68
CA PHE A 19 21.08 4.14 -24.39
C PHE A 19 22.01 4.94 -23.49
N ASP A 20 23.30 4.64 -23.60
CA ASP A 20 24.36 5.40 -22.97
C ASP A 20 24.65 6.71 -23.73
N THR A 21 25.51 7.56 -23.18
CA THR A 21 25.95 8.81 -23.82
C THR A 21 26.58 8.57 -25.19
N ASP A 22 27.23 7.42 -25.36
CA ASP A 22 27.86 6.98 -26.62
C ASP A 22 26.85 6.39 -27.62
N GLY A 23 25.56 6.37 -27.28
CA GLY A 23 24.51 5.76 -28.10
C GLY A 23 24.49 4.22 -28.08
N LYS A 24 25.32 3.60 -27.24
CA LYS A 24 25.31 2.14 -27.04
C LYS A 24 24.07 1.71 -26.27
N LEU A 25 23.47 0.59 -26.69
CA LEU A 25 22.34 -0.01 -25.97
C LEU A 25 22.85 -0.56 -24.63
N ILE A 26 22.30 -0.06 -23.54
CA ILE A 26 22.58 -0.56 -22.18
C ILE A 26 21.63 -1.73 -21.89
N ASP A 27 20.34 -1.48 -22.04
CA ASP A 27 19.30 -2.44 -21.65
C ASP A 27 18.00 -2.19 -22.41
N SER A 28 17.13 -3.20 -22.44
CA SER A 28 15.80 -3.13 -23.04
C SER A 28 14.77 -3.88 -22.22
N LEU A 29 13.52 -3.41 -22.32
CA LEU A 29 12.40 -4.02 -21.62
C LEU A 29 11.11 -3.83 -22.39
N VAL A 30 10.25 -4.86 -22.40
CA VAL A 30 8.96 -4.85 -23.09
C VAL A 30 7.84 -4.89 -22.05
N ALA A 31 6.80 -4.08 -22.25
CA ALA A 31 5.59 -4.14 -21.44
C ALA A 31 4.33 -3.84 -22.28
N LEU A 32 3.16 -4.13 -21.71
CA LEU A 32 1.87 -3.90 -22.35
C LEU A 32 1.48 -2.41 -22.47
N SER A 33 2.14 -1.53 -21.71
CA SER A 33 1.89 -0.09 -21.77
C SER A 33 3.20 0.71 -21.76
N GLU A 34 3.18 1.87 -22.41
CA GLU A 34 4.34 2.74 -22.55
C GLU A 34 4.88 3.22 -21.20
N SER A 35 3.99 3.67 -20.33
CA SER A 35 4.33 4.15 -18.98
C SER A 35 4.97 3.04 -18.14
N ASN A 36 4.43 1.82 -18.20
CA ASN A 36 4.94 0.71 -17.42
C ASN A 36 6.28 0.21 -17.96
N ALA A 37 6.46 0.14 -19.29
CA ALA A 37 7.74 -0.20 -19.91
C ALA A 37 8.84 0.78 -19.47
N ARG A 38 8.54 2.09 -19.48
CA ARG A 38 9.48 3.13 -19.04
C ARG A 38 9.78 3.06 -17.55
N ARG A 39 8.76 2.83 -16.72
CA ARG A 39 8.92 2.72 -15.25
C ARG A 39 9.78 1.52 -14.88
N LEU A 40 9.45 0.35 -15.41
CA LEU A 40 10.16 -0.91 -15.15
C LEU A 40 11.62 -0.83 -15.61
N LEU A 41 11.89 -0.21 -16.77
CA LEU A 41 13.27 -0.03 -17.23
C LEU A 41 14.05 0.92 -16.31
N LYS A 42 13.44 2.01 -15.82
CA LYS A 42 14.09 2.88 -14.82
C LYS A 42 14.34 2.17 -13.50
N GLU A 43 13.42 1.31 -13.05
CA GLU A 43 13.59 0.49 -11.84
C GLU A 43 14.74 -0.49 -12.02
N LYS A 44 14.82 -1.16 -13.17
CA LYS A 44 15.91 -2.09 -13.52
C LYS A 44 17.28 -1.41 -13.52
N LEU A 45 17.35 -0.18 -14.04
CA LEU A 45 18.57 0.64 -14.03
C LEU A 45 18.90 1.28 -12.66
N GLY A 46 18.07 1.05 -11.63
CA GLY A 46 18.28 1.66 -10.31
C GLY A 46 18.06 3.18 -10.25
N LEU A 47 17.49 3.78 -11.30
CA LEU A 47 17.25 5.23 -11.40
C LEU A 47 16.05 5.69 -10.57
N VAL A 48 15.17 4.77 -10.19
CA VAL A 48 14.05 5.07 -9.29
C VAL A 48 14.55 4.99 -7.86
N LYS A 49 14.68 6.15 -7.19
CA LYS A 49 14.76 6.19 -5.73
C LYS A 49 13.50 5.52 -5.20
N LYS A 50 13.64 4.35 -4.57
CA LYS A 50 12.52 3.69 -3.86
C LYS A 50 12.00 4.69 -2.84
N SER A 51 10.90 5.37 -3.17
CA SER A 51 10.21 6.22 -2.22
C SER A 51 9.84 5.30 -1.06
N LYS A 52 10.41 5.55 0.13
CA LYS A 52 10.10 4.80 1.34
C LYS A 52 8.58 4.63 1.39
N PRO A 53 8.05 3.42 1.65
CA PRO A 53 6.61 3.22 1.72
C PRO A 53 6.06 4.24 2.70
N LYS A 54 5.18 5.13 2.21
CA LYS A 54 4.43 6.03 3.10
C LYS A 54 3.68 5.11 4.05
N LYS A 55 4.06 5.11 5.33
CA LYS A 55 3.30 4.42 6.38
C LYS A 55 1.86 4.87 6.22
N SER A 56 0.98 3.96 5.77
CA SER A 56 -0.44 4.21 5.75
C SER A 56 -0.82 4.57 7.19
N LYS A 57 -1.42 5.75 7.39
CA LYS A 57 -1.96 6.07 8.71
C LYS A 57 -2.98 4.98 9.04
N PRO A 58 -2.90 4.30 10.20
CA PRO A 58 -3.90 3.31 10.56
C PRO A 58 -5.27 4.00 10.54
N LYS A 59 -6.19 3.43 9.76
CA LYS A 59 -7.60 3.85 9.75
C LYS A 59 -8.09 3.65 11.18
N LYS A 60 -8.39 4.74 11.91
CA LYS A 60 -8.96 4.65 13.26
C LYS A 60 -10.26 3.85 13.15
N VAL A 61 -10.23 2.60 13.60
CA VAL A 61 -11.43 1.81 13.84
C VAL A 61 -12.08 2.42 15.09
N PRO A 62 -13.35 2.81 15.07
CA PRO A 62 -14.02 3.23 16.30
C PRO A 62 -14.02 2.03 17.25
N SER A 63 -13.50 2.22 18.46
CA SER A 63 -13.52 1.20 19.51
C SER A 63 -14.97 0.97 19.94
N SER A 64 -15.66 0.05 19.28
CA SER A 64 -16.92 -0.48 19.79
C SER A 64 -16.59 -1.32 21.02
N LEU A 65 -16.87 -0.75 22.18
CA LEU A 65 -16.78 -1.27 23.54
C LEU A 65 -17.74 -2.47 23.78
N LEU A 66 -17.95 -3.33 22.79
CA LEU A 66 -19.03 -4.32 22.79
C LEU A 66 -18.65 -5.63 22.09
N ASP A 67 -17.37 -5.99 22.06
CA ASP A 67 -16.94 -7.26 21.49
C ASP A 67 -16.31 -8.16 22.55
N SER A 68 -17.18 -8.75 23.37
CA SER A 68 -16.98 -10.07 23.99
C SER A 68 -18.27 -10.47 24.71
N GLY A 69 -19.08 -11.29 24.03
CA GLY A 69 -20.22 -11.98 24.62
C GLY A 69 -19.79 -12.95 25.71
N SER A 70 -19.56 -12.43 26.92
CA SER A 70 -19.29 -13.23 28.11
C SER A 70 -20.60 -13.49 28.86
N VAL A 71 -20.80 -14.74 29.29
CA VAL A 71 -21.96 -15.24 30.06
C VAL A 71 -22.27 -14.39 31.30
N LEU A 72 -21.27 -13.67 31.82
CA LEU A 72 -21.40 -12.76 32.96
C LEU A 72 -22.29 -11.53 32.70
N THR A 73 -22.54 -11.17 31.45
CA THR A 73 -23.37 -10.00 31.10
C THR A 73 -24.85 -10.24 31.50
N GLY A 74 -25.31 -11.49 31.51
CA GLY A 74 -26.66 -11.87 31.92
C GLY A 74 -26.91 -11.88 33.44
N LEU A 75 -25.85 -11.97 34.25
CA LEU A 75 -25.96 -12.06 35.72
C LEU A 75 -25.86 -10.70 36.43
N ARG A 76 -25.69 -9.61 35.68
CA ARG A 76 -25.46 -8.25 36.20
C ARG A 76 -26.64 -7.70 37.02
N GLY A 77 -27.84 -8.25 36.86
CA GLY A 77 -29.04 -7.90 37.64
C GLY A 77 -29.24 -8.75 38.90
N VAL A 78 -28.53 -9.86 39.05
CA VAL A 78 -28.71 -10.79 40.19
C VAL A 78 -27.84 -10.39 41.39
N THR A 79 -26.70 -9.73 41.13
CA THR A 79 -25.74 -9.34 42.19
C THR A 79 -25.87 -7.88 42.66
N SER A 80 -26.74 -7.06 42.05
CA SER A 80 -26.93 -5.69 42.51
C SER A 80 -27.79 -5.67 43.78
N SER A 81 -27.17 -5.43 44.95
CA SER A 81 -27.89 -5.22 46.19
C SER A 81 -28.71 -3.93 46.11
N LYS A 82 -30.02 -4.02 46.39
CA LYS A 82 -30.89 -2.84 46.48
C LYS A 82 -30.57 -2.10 47.80
N PRO A 83 -30.29 -0.79 47.78
CA PRO A 83 -30.07 -0.05 49.02
C PRO A 83 -31.38 0.04 49.81
N TRP A 84 -31.30 -0.25 51.11
CA TRP A 84 -32.45 -0.20 52.02
C TRP A 84 -32.88 1.25 52.22
N ARG A 85 -34.16 1.55 51.94
CA ARG A 85 -34.75 2.86 52.22
C ARG A 85 -34.99 2.99 53.72
N LYS A 86 -34.33 3.95 54.38
CA LYS A 86 -34.67 4.35 55.75
C LYS A 86 -35.89 5.28 55.72
N THR A 87 -36.94 4.91 56.44
CA THR A 87 -38.06 5.81 56.79
C THR A 87 -37.65 6.70 57.97
N LYS A 88 -38.07 7.97 57.92
CA LYS A 88 -37.93 8.93 59.04
C LYS A 88 -38.91 8.60 60.15
#